data_AF-A0A6P4DTU8-F1
#
_entry.id   AF-A0A6P4DTU8-F1
#
_cell.length_a   1.000
_cell.length_b   1.000
_cell.length_c   1.000
_cell.angle_alpha   90.00
_cell.angle_beta   90.00
_cell.angle_gamma   90.00
#
_symmetry.space_group_name_H-M   'P 1'
#
loop_
_entity.id
_entity.type
_entity.pdbx_description
1 polymer ?
#
loop_
_entity_poly.entity_id
_entity_poly.type
_entity_poly.pdbx_seq_one_letter_code
_entity_poly.pdbx_strand_id
1 'polypeptide(L)'
;MVSIQSSYTVTPSEPTPEVRLFSLCEQIKLRTHAPSFYAYNPTNFDKINIHNLRDALSKALSIYYPFAGRLCGTQGGRWEIHCNAKGALLIEASCKGKTLEDLRDFVPNGLVTQLIPNIDYSAPLEDTPILAVQLTRFSCGGVTVGVAMCRGALDGTGGMRFINTWAKLARGEPLDESDQYPCHDRTELNSRKMSTSSEFSDQNGHDHSEYGTPPPWLGSLGTEDAKVAVEVMKLTGEQVKKLKMKATSTNGNGEMAKPFSSFEAIAGHLWKSVSKARYEGNSAQPTRLTTLVNCRNRLMPPLPPVYAGNAAFPTTTPTCTFGDLIENPVGFAAAKVKGAIAKVDDKFVRSALEYIDNVKDMNLIRYNFHYPAKSVHKGPSKGNPNLFVVSWMNFSYEHADFGWGVPYYFGPVYMDAEGKAFCLNKPNGDGMVHVAISLDSAHMPAFKKIFYEDI
;
A
#
# COMPACT_ATOMS: atom_id res chain seq x y z
N MET A 1 5.27 -7.49 26.71
CA MET A 1 3.90 -7.27 26.21
C MET A 1 3.69 -5.77 26.13
N VAL A 2 3.01 -5.27 25.10
CA VAL A 2 2.75 -3.82 24.96
C VAL A 2 1.63 -3.42 25.92
N SER A 3 1.84 -2.37 26.70
CA SER A 3 0.86 -1.83 27.64
C SER A 3 0.52 -0.41 27.24
N ILE A 4 -0.77 -0.15 27.01
CA ILE A 4 -1.29 1.20 26.82
C ILE A 4 -1.18 1.96 28.14
N GLN A 5 -0.67 3.19 28.07
CA GLN A 5 -0.51 4.10 29.22
C GLN A 5 -1.56 5.20 29.19
N SER A 6 -1.80 5.78 28.01
CA SER A 6 -2.79 6.84 27.83
C SER A 6 -3.34 6.83 26.41
N SER A 7 -4.50 7.45 26.23
CA SER A 7 -5.20 7.56 24.95
C SER A 7 -5.85 8.94 24.85
N TYR A 8 -5.71 9.58 23.69
CA TYR A 8 -6.16 10.93 23.43
C TYR A 8 -6.99 10.97 22.14
N THR A 9 -8.12 11.67 22.20
CA THR A 9 -8.81 12.13 20.98
C THR A 9 -8.25 13.51 20.63
N VAL A 10 -7.56 13.61 19.50
CA VAL A 10 -6.88 14.83 19.06
C VAL A 10 -7.71 15.48 17.96
N THR A 11 -8.29 16.63 18.28
CA THR A 11 -9.06 17.45 17.33
C THR A 11 -8.14 18.46 16.62
N PRO A 12 -8.56 19.02 15.47
CA PRO A 12 -7.86 20.15 14.85
C PRO A 12 -7.65 21.31 15.82
N SER A 13 -6.55 22.05 15.66
CA SER A 13 -6.23 23.21 16.50
C SER A 13 -7.00 24.47 16.08
N GLU A 14 -7.43 24.52 14.82
CA GLU A 14 -8.18 25.62 14.21
C GLU A 14 -9.54 25.12 13.70
N PRO A 15 -10.54 25.99 13.52
CA PRO A 15 -11.77 25.64 12.82
C PRO A 15 -11.47 25.06 11.43
N THR A 16 -12.15 23.97 11.08
CA THR A 16 -11.98 23.29 9.78
C THR A 16 -13.30 23.26 9.02
N PRO A 17 -13.28 23.17 7.67
CA PRO A 17 -14.50 23.10 6.88
C PRO A 17 -15.36 21.87 7.23
N GLU A 18 -16.62 22.09 7.58
CA GLU A 18 -17.60 21.03 7.78
C GLU A 18 -18.19 20.60 6.43
N VAL A 19 -17.44 19.79 5.71
CA VAL A 19 -17.79 19.31 4.36
C VAL A 19 -17.92 17.78 4.31
N ARG A 20 -18.59 17.30 3.27
CA ARG A 20 -18.67 15.87 2.93
C ARG A 20 -17.91 15.62 1.64
N LEU A 21 -16.89 14.77 1.70
CA LEU A 21 -16.03 14.47 0.56
C LEU A 21 -16.39 13.10 -0.04
N PHE A 22 -16.74 13.09 -1.32
CA PHE A 22 -17.05 11.88 -2.07
C PHE A 22 -16.07 11.69 -3.23
N SER A 23 -15.54 10.48 -3.39
CA SER A 23 -14.69 10.10 -4.52
C SER A 23 -14.98 8.66 -4.96
N LEU A 24 -15.08 8.45 -6.27
CA LEU A 24 -15.26 7.11 -6.84
C LEU A 24 -14.02 6.22 -6.67
N CYS A 25 -12.82 6.79 -6.84
CA CYS A 25 -11.55 6.05 -6.67
C CYS A 25 -11.41 5.47 -5.25
N GLU A 26 -12.10 6.04 -4.27
CA GLU A 26 -12.06 5.54 -2.90
C GLU A 26 -13.07 4.45 -2.65
N GLN A 27 -14.17 4.42 -3.41
CA GLN A 27 -15.22 3.42 -3.22
C GLN A 27 -14.71 2.00 -3.44
N ILE A 28 -13.66 1.82 -4.27
CA ILE A 28 -12.99 0.53 -4.49
C ILE A 28 -12.04 0.11 -3.36
N LYS A 29 -11.85 0.94 -2.32
CA LYS A 29 -11.03 0.60 -1.15
C LYS A 29 -11.93 0.05 -0.04
N LEU A 30 -11.42 -0.94 0.70
CA LEU A 30 -12.07 -1.37 1.93
C LEU A 30 -12.01 -0.27 2.99
N ARG A 31 -13.03 -0.21 3.85
CA ARG A 31 -13.14 0.76 4.96
C ARG A 31 -12.21 0.46 6.13
N THR A 32 -11.30 -0.51 5.97
CA THR A 32 -10.31 -0.89 6.97
C THR A 32 -9.07 -0.02 6.88
N HIS A 33 -8.24 -0.07 7.92
CA HIS A 33 -7.01 0.70 8.00
C HIS A 33 -5.86 0.00 7.27
N ALA A 34 -4.93 0.82 6.81
CA ALA A 34 -3.60 0.44 6.39
C ALA A 34 -2.65 0.59 7.57
N PRO A 35 -2.25 -0.51 8.23
CA PRO A 35 -1.31 -0.44 9.32
C PRO A 35 0.12 -0.47 8.80
N SER A 36 0.87 0.52 9.21
CA SER A 36 2.31 0.64 9.00
C SER A 36 2.96 1.09 10.29
N PHE A 37 4.27 0.92 10.42
CA PHE A 37 4.97 1.50 11.55
C PHE A 37 6.35 2.00 11.16
N TYR A 38 6.83 2.94 11.95
CA TYR A 38 8.15 3.55 11.89
C TYR A 38 8.91 3.12 13.14
N ALA A 39 10.20 2.83 13.00
CA ALA A 39 11.08 2.55 14.14
C ALA A 39 12.23 3.57 14.20
N TYR A 40 12.51 4.04 15.40
CA TYR A 40 13.50 5.08 15.69
C TYR A 40 14.52 4.56 16.70
N ASN A 41 15.80 4.81 16.42
CA ASN A 41 16.90 4.44 17.31
C ASN A 41 16.79 5.20 18.65
N PRO A 42 17.41 4.68 19.73
CA PRO A 42 17.35 5.29 21.06
C PRO A 42 18.11 6.62 21.21
N THR A 43 18.66 7.16 20.13
CA THR A 43 19.34 8.45 20.10
C THR A 43 18.32 9.56 20.26
N ASN A 44 18.40 10.38 21.32
CA ASN A 44 17.46 11.47 21.67
C ASN A 44 16.15 11.04 22.36
N PHE A 45 16.16 9.97 23.17
CA PHE A 45 14.95 9.55 23.89
C PHE A 45 14.36 10.61 24.83
N ASP A 46 15.20 11.51 25.38
CA ASP A 46 14.78 12.62 26.24
C ASP A 46 13.91 13.66 25.52
N LYS A 47 14.03 13.77 24.19
CA LYS A 47 13.24 14.73 23.39
C LYS A 47 11.83 14.24 23.11
N ILE A 48 11.53 12.97 23.39
CA ILE A 48 10.28 12.33 23.00
C ILE A 48 9.20 12.73 24.00
N ASN A 49 8.31 13.60 23.57
CA ASN A 49 7.21 14.09 24.39
C ASN A 49 5.86 13.87 23.68
N ILE A 50 4.98 13.10 24.32
CA ILE A 50 3.64 12.82 23.78
C ILE A 50 2.80 14.09 23.64
N HIS A 51 2.97 15.08 24.52
CA HIS A 51 2.25 16.35 24.43
C HIS A 51 2.66 17.14 23.19
N ASN A 52 3.97 17.19 22.89
CA ASN A 52 4.46 17.82 21.66
C ASN A 52 3.90 17.12 20.40
N LEU A 53 3.92 15.78 20.38
CA LEU A 53 3.34 15.00 19.29
C LEU A 53 1.84 15.26 19.12
N ARG A 54 1.11 15.33 20.23
CA ARG A 54 -0.34 15.62 20.26
C ARG A 54 -0.64 17.02 19.73
N ASP A 55 0.08 18.03 20.19
CA ASP A 55 -0.15 19.42 19.81
C ASP A 55 0.23 19.65 18.33
N ALA A 56 1.32 19.03 17.87
CA ALA A 56 1.68 19.00 16.45
C ALA A 56 0.67 18.24 15.59
N LEU A 57 0.10 17.13 16.10
CA LEU A 57 -0.95 16.38 15.41
C LEU A 57 -2.21 17.24 15.27
N SER A 58 -2.59 17.97 16.31
CA SER A 58 -3.72 18.90 16.29
C SER A 58 -3.56 19.97 15.18
N LYS A 59 -2.36 20.55 15.05
CA LYS A 59 -2.02 21.48 13.95
C LYS A 59 -2.07 20.80 12.57
N ALA A 60 -1.49 19.61 12.44
CA ALA A 60 -1.51 18.84 11.19
C ALA A 60 -2.94 18.49 10.75
N LEU A 61 -3.83 18.20 11.70
CA LEU A 61 -5.25 17.93 11.46
C LEU A 61 -6.04 19.17 11.02
N SER A 62 -5.59 20.39 11.34
CA SER A 62 -6.18 21.60 10.76
C SER A 62 -5.94 21.69 9.24
N ILE A 63 -4.78 21.19 8.79
CA ILE A 63 -4.37 21.18 7.38
C ILE A 63 -4.93 19.97 6.64
N TYR A 64 -4.89 18.80 7.27
CA TYR A 64 -5.43 17.53 6.77
C TYR A 64 -6.71 17.16 7.51
N TYR A 65 -7.67 18.08 7.52
CA TYR A 65 -8.95 17.95 8.22
C TYR A 65 -9.77 16.69 7.91
N PRO A 66 -9.66 16.03 6.74
CA PRO A 66 -10.34 14.75 6.54
C PRO A 66 -9.91 13.66 7.54
N PHE A 67 -8.68 13.69 8.07
CA PHE A 67 -8.22 12.72 9.07
C PHE A 67 -8.89 12.88 10.45
N ALA A 68 -9.42 14.06 10.75
CA ALA A 68 -10.22 14.30 11.96
C ALA A 68 -11.71 13.97 11.75
N GLY A 69 -12.12 13.60 10.54
CA GLY A 69 -13.50 13.26 10.21
C GLY A 69 -13.89 11.82 10.55
N ARG A 70 -15.03 11.40 10.01
CA ARG A 70 -15.53 10.02 10.06
C ARG A 70 -16.04 9.60 8.70
N LEU A 71 -15.95 8.32 8.39
CA LEU A 71 -16.66 7.79 7.23
C LEU A 71 -18.17 7.76 7.54
N CYS A 72 -19.00 8.09 6.56
CA CYS A 72 -20.45 8.09 6.68
C CYS A 72 -21.06 7.29 5.53
N GLY A 73 -21.93 6.33 5.85
CA GLY A 73 -22.61 5.53 4.84
C GLY A 73 -23.56 6.38 3.97
N THR A 74 -23.61 6.07 2.67
CA THR A 74 -24.56 6.66 1.73
C THR A 74 -25.35 5.58 0.99
N GLN A 75 -26.31 5.97 0.15
CA GLN A 75 -27.14 5.03 -0.61
C GLN A 75 -26.29 4.10 -1.50
N GLY A 76 -26.78 2.87 -1.74
CA GLY A 76 -26.07 1.90 -2.58
C GLY A 76 -24.81 1.30 -1.95
N GLY A 77 -24.67 1.37 -0.62
CA GLY A 77 -23.51 0.83 0.10
C GLY A 77 -22.21 1.61 -0.15
N ARG A 78 -22.31 2.82 -0.71
CA ARG A 78 -21.23 3.78 -0.85
C ARG A 78 -21.01 4.55 0.46
N TRP A 79 -19.98 5.37 0.51
CA TRP A 79 -19.67 6.19 1.68
C TRP A 79 -19.00 7.49 1.26
N GLU A 80 -19.01 8.47 2.16
CA GLU A 80 -18.29 9.74 2.04
C GLU A 80 -17.51 10.03 3.33
N ILE A 81 -16.56 10.96 3.26
CA ILE A 81 -15.85 11.45 4.45
C ILE A 81 -16.61 12.66 5.00
N HIS A 82 -17.17 12.53 6.19
CA HIS A 82 -17.75 13.65 6.92
C HIS A 82 -16.66 14.34 7.74
N CYS A 83 -16.23 15.53 7.31
CA CYS A 83 -15.22 16.35 7.96
C CYS A 83 -15.80 17.08 9.18
N ASN A 84 -16.15 16.33 10.24
CA ASN A 84 -16.84 16.81 11.44
C ASN A 84 -15.92 17.09 12.63
N ALA A 85 -14.61 17.14 12.42
CA ALA A 85 -13.60 17.41 13.44
C ALA A 85 -13.68 16.53 14.72
N LYS A 86 -14.29 15.33 14.67
CA LYS A 86 -14.34 14.36 15.79
C LYS A 86 -12.96 13.88 16.25
N GLY A 87 -11.90 14.19 15.50
CA GLY A 87 -10.51 13.98 15.88
C GLY A 87 -9.95 12.61 15.53
N ALA A 88 -8.62 12.51 15.60
CA ALA A 88 -7.84 11.29 15.45
C ALA A 88 -7.53 10.66 16.82
N LEU A 89 -7.24 9.36 16.83
CA LEU A 89 -6.82 8.64 18.04
C LEU A 89 -5.30 8.67 18.18
N LEU A 90 -4.78 9.11 19.33
CA LEU A 90 -3.37 9.03 19.67
C LEU A 90 -3.20 8.20 20.95
N ILE A 91 -2.40 7.14 20.88
CA ILE A 91 -2.14 6.22 22.00
C ILE A 91 -0.68 6.36 22.42
N GLU A 92 -0.44 6.45 23.72
CA GLU A 92 0.87 6.25 24.31
C GLU A 92 0.95 4.85 24.93
N ALA A 93 2.00 4.12 24.61
CA ALA A 93 2.23 2.77 25.08
C ALA A 93 3.69 2.53 25.45
N SER A 94 3.92 1.48 26.24
CA SER A 94 5.24 1.00 26.59
C SER A 94 5.37 -0.50 26.34
N CYS A 95 6.56 -0.93 25.91
CA CYS A 95 6.93 -2.33 25.75
C CYS A 95 8.05 -2.66 26.73
N LYS A 96 7.67 -3.10 27.93
CA LYS A 96 8.61 -3.45 29.00
C LYS A 96 9.28 -4.80 28.74
N GLY A 97 10.57 -4.89 29.04
CA GLY A 97 11.37 -6.12 28.92
C GLY A 97 11.68 -6.52 27.47
N LYS A 98 11.51 -5.60 26.52
CA LYS A 98 11.81 -5.80 25.10
C LYS A 98 12.57 -4.61 24.54
N THR A 99 13.42 -4.88 23.56
CA THR A 99 14.19 -3.89 22.80
C THR A 99 13.72 -3.88 21.34
N LEU A 100 14.21 -2.93 20.56
CA LEU A 100 13.94 -2.91 19.12
C LEU A 100 14.58 -4.11 18.39
N GLU A 101 15.63 -4.72 18.95
CA GLU A 101 16.28 -5.91 18.39
C GLU A 101 15.37 -7.15 18.47
N ASP A 102 14.47 -7.21 19.46
CA ASP A 102 13.44 -8.25 19.55
C ASP A 102 12.48 -8.25 18.35
N LEU A 103 12.40 -7.14 17.60
CA LEU A 103 11.58 -7.03 16.39
C LEU A 103 12.24 -7.71 15.17
N ARG A 104 13.52 -8.11 15.27
CA ARG A 104 14.31 -8.78 14.21
C ARG A 104 14.25 -8.01 12.89
N ASP A 105 13.94 -8.70 11.79
CA ASP A 105 13.76 -8.12 10.45
C ASP A 105 12.41 -7.42 10.26
N PHE A 106 11.70 -7.10 11.36
CA PHE A 106 10.39 -6.46 11.36
C PHE A 106 9.33 -7.24 10.59
N VAL A 107 9.54 -8.56 10.45
CA VAL A 107 8.58 -9.50 9.90
C VAL A 107 7.33 -9.47 10.79
N PRO A 108 6.12 -9.32 10.21
CA PRO A 108 4.86 -9.44 10.93
C PRO A 108 4.86 -10.62 11.90
N ASN A 109 4.81 -10.32 13.19
CA ASN A 109 4.75 -11.31 14.27
C ASN A 109 3.86 -10.79 15.40
N GLY A 110 3.54 -11.63 16.38
CA GLY A 110 2.61 -11.27 17.45
C GLY A 110 3.01 -10.05 18.29
N LEU A 111 4.28 -9.64 18.29
CA LEU A 111 4.72 -8.39 18.91
C LEU A 111 4.51 -7.19 17.98
N VAL A 112 4.88 -7.28 16.69
CA VAL A 112 4.71 -6.18 15.71
C VAL A 112 3.25 -5.77 15.58
N THR A 113 2.32 -6.73 15.66
CA THR A 113 0.88 -6.46 15.61
C THR A 113 0.36 -5.67 16.82
N GLN A 114 1.04 -5.72 17.96
CA GLN A 114 0.72 -4.92 19.15
C GLN A 114 1.30 -3.50 19.09
N LEU A 115 2.14 -3.18 18.10
CA LEU A 115 2.78 -1.86 17.97
C LEU A 115 1.95 -0.83 17.19
N ILE A 116 0.74 -1.20 16.82
CA ILE A 116 -0.23 -0.33 16.14
C ILE A 116 -1.52 -0.21 16.94
N PRO A 117 -2.31 0.86 16.71
CA PRO A 117 -3.65 0.95 17.25
C PRO A 117 -4.51 -0.24 16.82
N ASN A 118 -5.21 -0.84 17.78
CA ASN A 118 -6.29 -1.79 17.47
C ASN A 118 -7.56 -1.02 17.14
N ILE A 119 -8.14 -1.27 15.97
CA ILE A 119 -9.37 -0.61 15.52
C ILE A 119 -10.53 -1.59 15.65
N ASP A 120 -11.57 -1.18 16.40
CA ASP A 120 -12.81 -1.94 16.52
C ASP A 120 -13.69 -1.71 15.29
N TYR A 121 -13.72 -2.68 14.38
CA TYR A 121 -14.58 -2.66 13.19
C TYR A 121 -16.00 -3.18 13.45
N SER A 122 -16.34 -3.58 14.68
CA SER A 122 -17.72 -3.87 15.07
C SER A 122 -18.52 -2.60 15.40
N ALA A 123 -17.81 -1.51 15.72
CA ALA A 123 -18.40 -0.20 15.94
C ALA A 123 -18.99 0.40 14.64
N PRO A 124 -19.96 1.32 14.75
CA PRO A 124 -20.46 2.08 13.61
C PRO A 124 -19.33 2.80 12.86
N LEU A 125 -19.51 2.93 11.54
CA LEU A 125 -18.55 3.59 10.66
C LEU A 125 -18.32 5.05 11.07
N GLU A 126 -19.39 5.69 11.53
CA GLU A 126 -19.48 7.08 11.97
C GLU A 126 -18.78 7.35 13.32
N ASP A 127 -18.36 6.29 14.01
CA ASP A 127 -17.63 6.38 15.28
C ASP A 127 -16.16 5.92 15.13
N THR A 128 -15.87 5.13 14.11
CA THR A 128 -14.51 4.65 13.82
C THR A 128 -13.61 5.79 13.33
N PRO A 129 -12.50 6.11 14.01
CA PRO A 129 -11.60 7.18 13.58
C PRO A 129 -10.98 6.86 12.21
N ILE A 130 -10.75 7.89 11.39
CA ILE A 130 -10.06 7.73 10.09
C ILE A 130 -8.55 7.55 10.30
N LEU A 131 -8.00 8.19 11.34
CA LEU A 131 -6.60 8.09 11.72
C LEU A 131 -6.49 7.66 13.18
N ALA A 132 -5.66 6.65 13.40
CA ALA A 132 -5.15 6.31 14.72
C ALA A 132 -3.63 6.16 14.67
N VAL A 133 -2.95 6.59 15.74
CA VAL A 133 -1.50 6.50 15.88
C VAL A 133 -1.15 6.01 17.28
N GLN A 134 -0.11 5.18 17.38
CA GLN A 134 0.42 4.67 18.65
C GLN A 134 1.91 4.94 18.77
N LEU A 135 2.31 5.66 19.81
CA LEU A 135 3.69 5.82 20.23
C LEU A 135 4.04 4.71 21.23
N THR A 136 4.99 3.83 20.90
CA THR A 136 5.39 2.73 21.80
C THR A 136 6.86 2.84 22.22
N ARG A 137 7.11 3.04 23.52
CA ARG A 137 8.46 3.15 24.09
C ARG A 137 9.03 1.80 24.51
N PHE A 138 10.25 1.48 24.11
CA PHE A 138 10.96 0.25 24.47
C PHE A 138 11.93 0.47 25.63
N SER A 139 12.34 -0.62 26.27
CA SER A 139 13.24 -0.56 27.45
C SER A 139 14.65 -0.07 27.10
N CYS A 140 15.05 -0.19 25.83
CA CYS A 140 16.33 0.32 25.32
C CYS A 140 16.30 1.82 24.96
N GLY A 141 15.20 2.54 25.22
CA GLY A 141 15.00 3.94 24.80
C GLY A 141 14.52 4.10 23.35
N GLY A 142 14.53 3.03 22.56
CA GLY A 142 14.00 3.01 21.20
C GLY A 142 12.49 3.16 21.16
N VAL A 143 11.94 3.66 20.05
CA VAL A 143 10.51 3.91 19.92
C VAL A 143 9.97 3.47 18.56
N THR A 144 8.72 3.03 18.56
CA THR A 144 7.94 2.89 17.33
C THR A 144 6.76 3.86 17.27
N VAL A 145 6.45 4.33 16.06
CA VAL A 145 5.21 5.03 15.74
C VAL A 145 4.38 4.13 14.83
N GLY A 146 3.38 3.48 15.39
CA GLY A 146 2.41 2.66 14.65
C GLY A 146 1.29 3.54 14.12
N VAL A 147 0.98 3.43 12.83
CA VAL A 147 0.00 4.26 12.15
C VAL A 147 -1.06 3.36 11.54
N ALA A 148 -2.32 3.65 11.83
CA ALA A 148 -3.48 3.07 11.17
C ALA A 148 -4.24 4.20 10.46
N MET A 149 -4.15 4.25 9.13
CA MET A 149 -4.90 5.19 8.28
C MET A 149 -6.01 4.47 7.51
N CYS A 150 -7.23 4.98 7.53
CA CYS A 150 -8.32 4.37 6.78
C CYS A 150 -8.02 4.40 5.27
N ARG A 151 -8.07 3.24 4.61
CA ARG A 151 -7.80 3.11 3.17
C ARG A 151 -8.83 3.84 2.32
N GLY A 152 -10.05 3.97 2.84
CA GLY A 152 -11.11 4.78 2.29
C GLY A 152 -10.97 6.27 2.60
N ALA A 153 -9.79 6.81 2.91
CA ALA A 153 -9.67 8.27 3.10
C ALA A 153 -8.53 8.87 2.30
N LEU A 154 -7.41 8.16 2.22
CA LEU A 154 -6.21 8.61 1.52
C LEU A 154 -5.42 7.40 1.02
N ASP A 155 -4.69 7.57 -0.09
CA ASP A 155 -3.67 6.60 -0.47
C ASP A 155 -2.35 6.84 0.28
N GLY A 156 -1.40 5.91 0.13
CA GLY A 156 -0.10 5.99 0.82
C GLY A 156 0.71 7.24 0.46
N THR A 157 0.58 7.77 -0.77
CA THR A 157 1.28 9.01 -1.16
C THR A 157 0.75 10.21 -0.36
N GLY A 158 -0.57 10.35 -0.24
CA GLY A 158 -1.16 11.36 0.63
C GLY A 158 -0.79 11.13 2.11
N GLY A 159 -0.81 9.87 2.55
CA GLY A 159 -0.47 9.49 3.93
C GLY A 159 0.96 9.87 4.32
N MET A 160 1.95 9.66 3.44
CA MET A 160 3.34 10.06 3.70
C MET A 160 3.48 11.56 3.85
N ARG A 161 2.82 12.36 3.00
CA ARG A 161 2.86 13.81 3.14
C ARG A 161 2.29 14.27 4.47
N PHE A 162 1.17 13.69 4.90
CA PHE A 162 0.60 14.00 6.20
C PHE A 162 1.57 13.68 7.34
N ILE A 163 2.20 12.49 7.35
CA ILE A 163 3.17 12.13 8.39
C ILE A 163 4.37 13.08 8.37
N ASN A 164 4.86 13.46 7.19
CA ASN A 164 5.98 14.39 7.05
C ASN A 164 5.61 15.80 7.54
N THR A 165 4.41 16.30 7.23
CA THR A 165 3.89 17.56 7.77
C THR A 165 3.77 17.50 9.29
N TRP A 166 3.24 16.40 9.83
CA TRP A 166 3.12 16.22 11.28
C TRP A 166 4.50 16.19 11.96
N ALA A 167 5.47 15.49 11.37
CA ALA A 167 6.84 15.43 11.84
C ALA A 167 7.51 16.82 11.83
N LYS A 168 7.36 17.59 10.74
CA LYS A 168 7.85 18.98 10.62
C LYS A 168 7.28 19.87 11.72
N LEU A 169 5.96 19.83 11.93
CA LEU A 169 5.29 20.60 12.97
C LEU A 169 5.74 20.19 14.39
N ALA A 170 6.04 18.90 14.62
CA ALA A 170 6.57 18.43 15.90
C ALA A 170 7.99 18.92 16.18
N ARG A 171 8.77 19.27 15.15
CA ARG A 171 10.07 19.96 15.30
C ARG A 171 9.93 21.46 15.58
N GLY A 172 8.71 21.99 15.57
CA GLY A 172 8.44 23.42 15.73
C GLY A 172 8.76 24.23 14.46
N GLU A 173 8.98 23.57 13.33
CA GLU A 173 9.24 24.24 12.05
C GLU A 173 7.93 24.79 11.47
N PRO A 174 7.90 26.05 11.02
CA PRO A 174 6.73 26.61 10.36
C PRO A 174 6.51 25.93 9.00
N LEU A 175 5.25 25.94 8.55
CA LEU A 175 4.95 25.64 7.15
C LEU A 175 5.13 26.90 6.32
N ASP A 176 5.78 26.74 5.17
CA ASP A 176 6.07 27.81 4.22
C ASP A 176 5.47 27.47 2.83
N GLU A 177 5.69 28.36 1.86
CA GLU A 177 5.15 28.21 0.49
C GLU A 177 5.60 26.91 -0.20
N SER A 178 6.74 26.34 0.20
CA SER A 178 7.27 25.09 -0.38
C SER A 178 6.55 23.84 0.11
N ASP A 179 5.87 23.88 1.27
CA ASP A 179 5.17 22.71 1.82
C ASP A 179 3.91 22.35 1.03
N GLN A 180 3.37 23.31 0.26
CA GLN A 180 2.17 23.21 -0.58
C GLN A 180 0.97 22.56 0.15
N TYR A 181 -0.04 23.36 0.49
CA TYR A 181 -1.23 22.84 1.18
C TYR A 181 -1.92 21.72 0.40
N PRO A 182 -2.44 20.67 1.08
CA PRO A 182 -3.10 19.55 0.43
C PRO A 182 -4.36 20.00 -0.33
N CYS A 183 -4.51 19.51 -1.56
CA CYS A 183 -5.74 19.65 -2.31
C CYS A 183 -6.73 18.54 -1.89
N HIS A 184 -7.73 18.91 -1.10
CA HIS A 184 -8.78 17.99 -0.63
C HIS A 184 -9.97 17.89 -1.59
N ASP A 185 -9.99 18.66 -2.69
CA ASP A 185 -11.08 18.65 -3.66
C ASP A 185 -11.12 17.30 -4.40
N ARG A 186 -12.02 16.42 -3.97
CA ARG A 186 -12.22 15.10 -4.57
C ARG A 186 -12.89 15.17 -5.95
N THR A 187 -13.38 16.34 -6.36
CA THR A 187 -13.95 16.54 -7.70
C THR A 187 -12.90 16.53 -8.81
N GLU A 188 -11.61 16.71 -8.47
CA GLU A 188 -10.48 16.58 -9.40
C GLU A 188 -10.39 15.18 -10.04
N LEU A 189 -10.84 14.13 -9.33
CA LEU A 189 -10.87 12.74 -9.82
C LEU A 189 -12.31 12.19 -9.94
N ASN A 190 -13.29 13.06 -10.23
CA ASN A 190 -14.71 12.69 -10.29
C ASN A 190 -15.22 12.50 -11.73
N SER A 191 -15.84 11.35 -12.01
CA SER A 191 -16.46 11.01 -13.30
C SER A 191 -17.44 12.08 -13.80
N ARG A 192 -18.20 12.73 -12.91
CA ARG A 192 -19.27 13.66 -13.30
C ARG A 192 -18.77 14.97 -13.89
N LYS A 193 -17.58 15.45 -13.49
CA LYS A 193 -16.89 16.57 -14.17
C LYS A 193 -16.23 16.10 -15.46
N MET A 194 -15.82 14.83 -15.55
CA MET A 194 -15.12 14.27 -16.70
C MET A 194 -16.04 13.84 -17.85
N SER A 195 -17.35 13.66 -17.59
CA SER A 195 -18.36 13.26 -18.58
C SER A 195 -18.85 14.39 -19.49
N THR A 196 -18.35 15.62 -19.35
CA THR A 196 -18.79 16.76 -20.19
C THR A 196 -18.07 16.83 -21.54
N SER A 197 -17.05 16.01 -21.79
CA SER A 197 -16.50 15.80 -23.12
C SER A 197 -17.22 14.64 -23.80
N SER A 198 -18.19 14.96 -24.66
CA SER A 198 -18.94 14.04 -25.53
C SER A 198 -18.08 13.30 -26.57
N GLU A 199 -16.76 13.23 -26.38
CA GLU A 199 -15.78 12.61 -27.28
C GLU A 199 -15.30 11.23 -26.79
N PHE A 200 -15.67 10.81 -25.56
CA PHE A 200 -15.23 9.55 -24.97
C PHE A 200 -16.22 8.39 -25.10
N SER A 201 -17.30 8.56 -25.87
CA SER A 201 -18.20 7.46 -26.23
C SER A 201 -17.59 6.53 -27.28
N ASP A 202 -16.37 6.07 -27.06
CA ASP A 202 -15.85 4.91 -27.77
C ASP A 202 -16.47 3.70 -27.06
N GLN A 203 -17.56 3.17 -27.63
CA GLN A 203 -18.36 2.06 -27.10
C GLN A 203 -17.58 0.73 -26.96
N ASN A 204 -16.27 0.75 -27.20
CA ASN A 204 -15.35 -0.34 -26.93
C ASN A 204 -14.75 -0.15 -25.54
N GLY A 205 -15.59 -0.32 -24.51
CA GLY A 205 -15.20 -0.18 -23.11
C GLY A 205 -13.93 -0.97 -22.79
N HIS A 206 -12.99 -0.35 -22.06
CA HIS A 206 -11.82 -1.06 -21.58
C HIS A 206 -12.28 -2.30 -20.80
N ASP A 207 -11.72 -3.46 -21.12
CA ASP A 207 -11.90 -4.65 -20.30
C ASP A 207 -11.21 -4.41 -18.93
N HIS A 208 -12.05 -4.16 -17.92
CA HIS A 208 -11.65 -3.95 -16.53
C HIS A 208 -11.44 -5.28 -15.79
N SER A 209 -10.62 -6.15 -16.39
CA SER A 209 -10.26 -7.47 -15.87
C SER A 209 -9.64 -7.43 -14.45
N GLU A 210 -9.14 -6.28 -14.03
CA GLU A 210 -8.63 -6.00 -12.68
C GLU A 210 -9.71 -6.05 -11.59
N TYR A 211 -10.98 -5.85 -11.95
CA TYR A 211 -12.12 -6.02 -11.05
C TYR A 211 -12.77 -7.42 -11.18
N GLY A 212 -12.38 -8.18 -12.21
CA GLY A 212 -12.85 -9.53 -12.49
C GLY A 212 -12.14 -10.62 -11.68
N THR A 213 -12.76 -11.80 -11.65
CA THR A 213 -12.22 -13.00 -10.98
C THR A 213 -10.88 -13.42 -11.62
N PRO A 214 -9.83 -13.65 -10.82
CA PRO A 214 -8.53 -14.09 -11.32
C PRO A 214 -8.58 -15.58 -11.69
N PRO A 215 -7.63 -16.08 -12.49
CA PRO A 215 -7.61 -17.49 -12.84
C PRO A 215 -7.43 -18.36 -11.57
N PRO A 216 -8.20 -19.45 -11.43
CA PRO A 216 -8.12 -20.33 -10.27
C PRO A 216 -6.94 -21.31 -10.40
N TRP A 217 -6.66 -22.02 -9.30
CA TRP A 217 -5.81 -23.20 -9.35
C TRP A 217 -6.49 -24.34 -10.14
N LEU A 218 -5.73 -25.06 -10.97
CA LEU A 218 -6.20 -26.20 -11.72
C LEU A 218 -5.87 -27.49 -10.96
N GLY A 219 -6.88 -28.20 -10.48
CA GLY A 219 -6.74 -29.45 -9.71
C GLY A 219 -7.24 -29.32 -8.26
N SER A 220 -7.06 -30.39 -7.46
CA SER A 220 -7.51 -30.43 -6.06
C SER A 220 -6.49 -29.80 -5.12
N LEU A 221 -6.79 -28.61 -4.58
CA LEU A 221 -5.91 -27.96 -3.61
C LEU A 221 -5.72 -28.84 -2.38
N GLY A 222 -4.47 -29.11 -2.05
CA GLY A 222 -4.10 -29.58 -0.73
C GLY A 222 -4.40 -28.49 0.30
N THR A 223 -5.47 -28.70 1.05
CA THR A 223 -5.84 -28.05 2.32
C THR A 223 -6.41 -26.63 2.26
N GLU A 224 -7.61 -26.48 2.84
CA GLU A 224 -8.30 -25.20 3.07
C GLU A 224 -7.64 -24.34 4.20
N ASP A 225 -6.63 -24.92 4.88
CA ASP A 225 -5.95 -24.37 6.07
C ASP A 225 -4.43 -24.19 5.88
N ALA A 226 -3.98 -23.78 4.69
CA ALA A 226 -2.57 -23.49 4.45
C ALA A 226 -2.06 -22.36 5.35
N LYS A 227 -1.07 -22.67 6.20
CA LYS A 227 -0.39 -21.68 7.05
C LYS A 227 0.47 -20.75 6.19
N VAL A 228 0.25 -19.45 6.30
CA VAL A 228 1.06 -18.44 5.60
C VAL A 228 2.36 -18.17 6.36
N ALA A 229 3.48 -18.14 5.64
CA ALA A 229 4.78 -17.68 6.12
C ALA A 229 5.13 -16.33 5.48
N VAL A 230 5.81 -15.47 6.22
CA VAL A 230 6.26 -14.15 5.74
C VAL A 230 7.77 -14.06 5.83
N GLU A 231 8.39 -13.62 4.75
CA GLU A 231 9.84 -13.45 4.66
C GLU A 231 10.19 -12.10 4.04
N VAL A 232 11.30 -11.51 4.48
CA VAL A 232 11.85 -10.27 3.91
C VAL A 232 13.11 -10.61 3.13
N MET A 233 13.01 -10.64 1.82
CA MET A 233 14.13 -10.87 0.91
C MET A 233 14.91 -9.57 0.74
N LYS A 234 16.22 -9.61 0.95
CA LYS A 234 17.10 -8.43 0.96
C LYS A 234 17.91 -8.43 -0.33
N LEU A 235 17.66 -7.45 -1.20
CA LEU A 235 18.40 -7.25 -2.44
C LEU A 235 19.36 -6.07 -2.28
N THR A 236 20.65 -6.29 -2.46
CA THR A 236 21.63 -5.20 -2.53
C THR A 236 21.43 -4.36 -3.80
N GLY A 237 21.91 -3.12 -3.82
CA GLY A 237 21.84 -2.29 -5.04
C GLY A 237 22.52 -2.93 -6.25
N GLU A 238 23.57 -3.72 -6.04
CA GLU A 238 24.23 -4.50 -7.10
C GLU A 238 23.34 -5.63 -7.63
N GLN A 239 22.69 -6.38 -6.73
CA GLN A 239 21.73 -7.42 -7.11
C GLN A 239 20.54 -6.84 -7.89
N VAL A 240 20.03 -5.68 -7.50
CA VAL A 240 18.98 -4.97 -8.24
C VAL A 240 19.46 -4.56 -9.64
N LYS A 241 20.68 -4.01 -9.75
CA LYS A 241 21.28 -3.66 -11.05
C LYS A 241 21.44 -4.90 -11.94
N LYS A 242 21.97 -5.99 -11.40
CA LYS A 242 22.14 -7.27 -12.10
C LYS A 242 20.81 -7.82 -12.61
N LEU A 243 19.77 -7.76 -11.79
CA LEU A 243 18.43 -8.18 -12.17
C LEU A 243 17.85 -7.32 -13.31
N LYS A 244 18.01 -6.00 -13.26
CA LYS A 244 17.59 -5.09 -14.34
C LYS A 244 18.31 -5.38 -15.65
N MET A 245 19.63 -5.64 -15.59
CA MET A 245 20.41 -6.02 -16.77
C MET A 245 19.92 -7.33 -17.36
N LYS A 246 19.79 -8.39 -16.55
CA LYS A 246 19.23 -9.68 -16.98
C LYS A 246 17.85 -9.55 -17.62
N ALA A 247 16.98 -8.69 -17.07
CA ALA A 247 15.68 -8.43 -17.67
C ALA A 247 15.80 -7.74 -19.04
N THR A 248 16.71 -6.77 -19.18
CA THR A 248 16.84 -5.93 -20.39
C THR A 248 17.57 -6.61 -21.54
N SER A 249 18.51 -7.52 -21.28
CA SER A 249 19.39 -8.17 -22.29
C SER A 249 18.68 -9.16 -23.25
N THR A 250 17.35 -9.15 -23.34
CA THR A 250 16.55 -10.22 -23.97
C THR A 250 15.95 -9.89 -25.34
N ASN A 251 16.28 -8.76 -25.95
CA ASN A 251 15.85 -8.44 -27.32
C ASN A 251 16.97 -8.72 -28.33
N GLY A 252 16.87 -9.85 -29.04
CA GLY A 252 17.80 -10.27 -30.11
C GLY A 252 17.79 -9.41 -31.39
N ASN A 253 17.18 -8.22 -31.38
CA ASN A 253 16.98 -7.37 -32.57
C ASN A 253 17.85 -6.10 -32.61
N GLY A 254 18.90 -5.98 -31.81
CA GLY A 254 19.87 -4.87 -31.92
C GLY A 254 19.34 -3.47 -31.54
N GLU A 255 18.04 -3.29 -31.36
CA GLU A 255 17.45 -2.09 -30.76
C GLU A 255 17.52 -2.14 -29.24
N MET A 256 18.14 -1.12 -28.65
CA MET A 256 18.27 -1.00 -27.20
C MET A 256 16.90 -0.71 -26.58
N ALA A 257 16.18 -1.77 -26.21
CA ALA A 257 14.89 -1.67 -25.54
C ALA A 257 14.99 -0.77 -24.29
N LYS A 258 14.01 0.11 -24.08
CA LYS A 258 13.97 0.96 -22.89
C LYS A 258 14.15 0.09 -21.63
N PRO A 259 15.14 0.38 -20.76
CA PRO A 259 15.43 -0.45 -19.61
C PRO A 259 14.22 -0.57 -18.70
N PHE A 260 14.13 -1.70 -17.98
CA PHE A 260 13.11 -1.90 -16.96
C PHE A 260 13.40 -1.04 -15.72
N SER A 261 12.35 -0.57 -15.06
CA SER A 261 12.47 -0.01 -13.71
C SER A 261 12.89 -1.10 -12.72
N SER A 262 13.44 -0.72 -11.55
CA SER A 262 13.78 -1.68 -10.50
C SER A 262 12.54 -2.47 -10.06
N PHE A 263 11.40 -1.79 -9.95
CA PHE A 263 10.13 -2.44 -9.60
C PHE A 263 9.69 -3.46 -10.65
N GLU A 264 9.72 -3.10 -11.94
CA GLU A 264 9.33 -4.01 -13.04
C GLU A 264 10.19 -5.28 -13.06
N ALA A 265 11.51 -5.13 -12.91
CA ALA A 265 12.43 -6.25 -12.87
C ALA A 265 12.21 -7.15 -11.64
N ILE A 266 12.05 -6.54 -10.45
CA ILE A 266 11.80 -7.28 -9.19
C ILE A 266 10.44 -7.99 -9.22
N ALA A 267 9.37 -7.32 -9.67
CA ALA A 267 8.04 -7.91 -9.75
C ALA A 267 7.98 -9.07 -10.77
N GLY A 268 8.62 -8.93 -11.93
CA GLY A 268 8.75 -10.01 -12.91
C GLY A 268 9.54 -11.20 -12.35
N HIS A 269 10.64 -10.92 -11.65
CA HIS A 269 11.45 -11.94 -10.97
C HIS A 269 10.65 -12.68 -9.90
N LEU A 270 9.94 -11.96 -9.02
CA LEU A 270 9.07 -12.54 -8.01
C LEU A 270 8.01 -13.45 -8.63
N TRP A 271 7.36 -13.00 -9.70
CA TRP A 271 6.33 -13.79 -10.37
C TRP A 271 6.86 -15.09 -10.95
N LYS A 272 8.04 -15.04 -11.57
CA LYS A 272 8.75 -16.23 -12.05
C LYS A 272 9.17 -17.15 -10.91
N SER A 273 9.85 -16.63 -9.89
CA SER A 273 10.37 -17.42 -8.76
C SER A 273 9.26 -18.10 -7.97
N VAL A 274 8.15 -17.41 -7.71
CA VAL A 274 7.00 -17.99 -7.01
C VAL A 274 6.33 -19.06 -7.88
N SER A 275 6.17 -18.84 -9.18
CA SER A 275 5.60 -19.85 -10.08
C SER A 275 6.45 -21.12 -10.11
N LYS A 276 7.79 -20.98 -10.15
CA LYS A 276 8.72 -22.11 -10.06
C LYS A 276 8.65 -22.82 -8.69
N ALA A 277 8.47 -22.07 -7.60
CA ALA A 277 8.34 -22.66 -6.26
C ALA A 277 7.02 -23.41 -6.03
N ARG A 278 5.94 -23.02 -6.74
CA ARG A 278 4.61 -23.67 -6.69
C ARG A 278 4.43 -24.74 -7.77
N TYR A 279 5.44 -24.99 -8.60
CA TYR A 279 5.31 -25.88 -9.75
C TYR A 279 5.37 -27.35 -9.32
N GLU A 280 4.25 -28.06 -9.47
CA GLU A 280 4.10 -29.48 -9.15
C GLU A 280 3.89 -30.35 -10.41
N GLY A 281 4.46 -29.92 -11.55
CA GLY A 281 4.37 -30.67 -12.82
C GLY A 281 3.27 -30.23 -13.78
N ASN A 282 2.44 -29.24 -13.40
CA ASN A 282 1.42 -28.67 -14.28
C ASN A 282 1.90 -27.35 -14.92
N SER A 283 2.47 -27.43 -16.13
CA SER A 283 2.93 -26.24 -16.86
C SER A 283 1.79 -25.36 -17.33
N ALA A 284 0.59 -25.91 -17.54
CA ALA A 284 -0.59 -25.20 -18.02
C ALA A 284 -1.29 -24.37 -16.92
N GLN A 285 -0.83 -24.40 -15.67
CA GLN A 285 -1.44 -23.65 -14.57
C GLN A 285 -1.45 -22.13 -14.87
N PRO A 286 -2.62 -21.49 -15.06
CA PRO A 286 -2.72 -20.06 -15.29
C PRO A 286 -2.42 -19.26 -14.02
N THR A 287 -1.81 -18.09 -14.19
CA THR A 287 -1.53 -17.10 -13.15
C THR A 287 -1.48 -15.71 -13.77
N ARG A 288 -1.72 -14.67 -12.96
CA ARG A 288 -1.50 -13.27 -13.30
C ARG A 288 -0.91 -12.51 -12.12
N LEU A 289 -0.26 -11.38 -12.41
CA LEU A 289 0.22 -10.44 -11.40
C LEU A 289 -0.65 -9.18 -11.41
N THR A 290 -1.08 -8.77 -10.21
CA THR A 290 -1.78 -7.50 -9.96
C THR A 290 -0.82 -6.50 -9.32
N THR A 291 -0.90 -5.24 -9.70
CA THR A 291 -0.17 -4.15 -9.05
C THR A 291 -1.01 -2.87 -8.95
N LEU A 292 -0.48 -1.83 -8.30
CA LEU A 292 -1.12 -0.52 -8.16
C LEU A 292 -0.33 0.54 -8.91
N VAL A 293 -1.03 1.42 -9.61
CA VAL A 293 -0.43 2.54 -10.33
C VAL A 293 -1.01 3.86 -9.80
N ASN A 294 -0.13 4.75 -9.38
CA ASN A 294 -0.48 6.13 -9.06
C ASN A 294 -0.74 6.91 -10.37
N CYS A 295 -1.95 7.46 -10.51
CA CYS A 295 -2.39 8.12 -11.74
C CYS A 295 -2.26 9.66 -11.71
N ARG A 296 -1.77 10.26 -10.62
CA ARG A 296 -1.69 11.74 -10.49
C ARG A 296 -1.05 12.43 -11.70
N ASN A 297 0.09 11.92 -12.16
CA ASN A 297 0.84 12.47 -13.30
C ASN A 297 0.50 11.81 -14.65
N ARG A 298 -0.55 10.98 -14.70
CA ARG A 298 -0.93 10.21 -15.89
C ARG A 298 -2.21 10.69 -16.55
N LEU A 299 -2.99 11.47 -15.82
CA LEU A 299 -4.20 12.13 -16.29
C LEU A 299 -3.83 13.35 -17.16
N MET A 300 -4.74 13.73 -18.04
CA MET A 300 -4.64 14.91 -18.89
C MET A 300 -5.88 15.81 -18.69
N PRO A 301 -5.76 16.96 -18.02
CA PRO A 301 -4.57 17.45 -17.31
C PRO A 301 -4.20 16.58 -16.08
N PRO A 302 -2.95 16.64 -15.59
CA PRO A 302 -2.55 15.92 -14.39
C PRO A 302 -3.30 16.45 -13.17
N LEU A 303 -3.49 15.59 -12.16
CA LEU A 303 -4.02 16.04 -10.87
C LEU A 303 -3.08 17.05 -10.22
N PRO A 304 -3.60 17.94 -9.35
CA PRO A 304 -2.75 18.77 -8.51
C PRO A 304 -1.68 17.91 -7.83
N PRO A 305 -0.39 18.29 -7.87
CA PRO A 305 0.67 17.52 -7.25
C PRO A 305 0.36 17.19 -5.80
N VAL A 306 -0.32 18.11 -5.09
CA VAL A 306 -0.77 18.05 -3.69
C VAL A 306 -2.12 17.37 -3.45
N TYR A 307 -2.71 16.70 -4.44
CA TYR A 307 -3.99 15.98 -4.28
C TYR A 307 -3.93 14.96 -3.13
N ALA A 308 -4.75 15.22 -2.11
CA ALA A 308 -4.90 14.49 -0.87
C ALA A 308 -6.19 13.65 -0.89
N GLY A 309 -6.20 12.67 -1.78
CA GLY A 309 -7.19 11.61 -1.89
C GLY A 309 -6.55 10.32 -2.39
N ASN A 310 -7.34 9.28 -2.62
CA ASN A 310 -6.85 8.14 -3.38
C ASN A 310 -6.74 8.49 -4.87
N ALA A 311 -5.58 8.20 -5.47
CA ALA A 311 -5.35 8.27 -6.92
C ALA A 311 -4.50 7.09 -7.39
N ALA A 312 -4.78 5.90 -6.84
CA ALA A 312 -4.08 4.66 -7.17
C ALA A 312 -5.07 3.59 -7.65
N PHE A 313 -4.90 3.12 -8.88
CA PHE A 313 -5.75 2.13 -9.52
C PHE A 313 -5.05 0.77 -9.62
N PRO A 314 -5.79 -0.34 -9.47
CA PRO A 314 -5.25 -1.66 -9.77
C PRO A 314 -5.09 -1.86 -11.27
N THR A 315 -4.11 -2.66 -11.65
CA THR A 315 -3.93 -3.16 -13.02
C THR A 315 -3.39 -4.58 -12.94
N THR A 316 -3.62 -5.37 -13.98
CA THR A 316 -3.21 -6.77 -14.06
C THR A 316 -2.41 -7.03 -15.32
N THR A 317 -1.43 -7.91 -15.21
CA THR A 317 -0.80 -8.52 -16.39
C THR A 317 -1.82 -9.34 -17.18
N PRO A 318 -1.57 -9.60 -18.46
CA PRO A 318 -2.19 -10.74 -19.13
C PRO A 318 -1.97 -12.02 -18.31
N THR A 319 -2.91 -12.96 -18.42
CA THR A 319 -2.73 -14.31 -17.85
C THR A 319 -1.60 -15.02 -18.60
N CYS A 320 -0.66 -15.56 -17.84
CA CYS A 320 0.38 -16.45 -18.32
C CYS A 320 0.24 -17.81 -17.64
N THR A 321 0.85 -18.84 -18.21
CA THR A 321 0.98 -20.14 -17.56
C THR A 321 2.25 -20.22 -16.73
N PHE A 322 2.34 -21.19 -15.81
CA PHE A 322 3.59 -21.48 -15.12
C PHE A 322 4.71 -21.83 -16.11
N GLY A 323 4.41 -22.59 -17.17
CA GLY A 323 5.35 -22.88 -18.26
C GLY A 323 5.92 -21.63 -18.90
N ASP A 324 5.05 -20.69 -19.30
CA ASP A 324 5.47 -19.41 -19.91
C ASP A 324 6.49 -18.67 -19.05
N LEU A 325 6.24 -18.59 -17.74
CA LEU A 325 7.09 -17.85 -16.80
C LEU A 325 8.40 -18.58 -16.49
N ILE A 326 8.36 -19.91 -16.35
CA ILE A 326 9.52 -20.71 -15.96
C ILE A 326 10.50 -20.84 -17.14
N GLU A 327 9.99 -21.12 -18.33
CA GLU A 327 10.79 -21.39 -19.53
C GLU A 327 11.38 -20.13 -20.15
N ASN A 328 10.71 -18.98 -20.04
CA ASN A 328 11.22 -17.72 -20.60
C ASN A 328 12.15 -16.96 -19.64
N PRO A 329 13.08 -16.14 -20.13
CA PRO A 329 13.90 -15.26 -19.29
C PRO A 329 13.08 -14.31 -18.43
N VAL A 330 13.65 -13.79 -17.33
CA VAL A 330 12.98 -12.83 -16.43
C VAL A 330 12.46 -11.57 -17.16
N GLY A 331 13.11 -11.19 -18.27
CA GLY A 331 12.66 -10.10 -19.14
C GLY A 331 11.26 -10.30 -19.71
N PHE A 332 10.83 -11.54 -19.96
CA PHE A 332 9.47 -11.86 -20.40
C PHE A 332 8.44 -11.44 -19.35
N ALA A 333 8.61 -11.89 -18.10
CA ALA A 333 7.71 -11.53 -17.00
C ALA A 333 7.75 -10.02 -16.71
N ALA A 334 8.94 -9.41 -16.70
CA ALA A 334 9.11 -7.97 -16.51
C ALA A 334 8.42 -7.15 -17.60
N ALA A 335 8.45 -7.60 -18.87
CA ALA A 335 7.73 -6.98 -19.97
C ALA A 335 6.21 -7.00 -19.78
N LYS A 336 5.65 -8.11 -19.28
CA LYS A 336 4.21 -8.18 -18.95
C LYS A 336 3.83 -7.22 -17.82
N VAL A 337 4.67 -7.10 -16.79
CA VAL A 337 4.46 -6.13 -15.70
C VAL A 337 4.53 -4.69 -16.22
N LYS A 338 5.55 -4.37 -17.02
CA LYS A 338 5.70 -3.04 -17.66
C LYS A 338 4.50 -2.69 -18.52
N GLY A 339 4.00 -3.63 -19.32
CA GLY A 339 2.80 -3.45 -20.13
C GLY A 339 1.55 -3.17 -19.29
N ALA A 340 1.34 -3.92 -18.20
CA ALA A 340 0.23 -3.70 -17.28
C ALA A 340 0.27 -2.31 -16.61
N ILE A 341 1.47 -1.85 -16.22
CA ILE A 341 1.66 -0.51 -15.65
C ILE A 341 1.42 0.56 -16.72
N ALA A 342 1.88 0.36 -17.95
CA ALA A 342 1.68 1.29 -19.05
C ALA A 342 0.22 1.42 -19.48
N LYS A 343 -0.60 0.37 -19.33
CA LYS A 343 -2.06 0.38 -19.58
C LYS A 343 -2.80 1.45 -18.78
N VAL A 344 -2.31 1.81 -17.58
CA VAL A 344 -2.96 2.82 -16.74
C VAL A 344 -2.57 4.22 -17.22
N ASP A 345 -3.25 4.70 -18.25
CA ASP A 345 -3.18 6.05 -18.79
C ASP A 345 -4.46 6.85 -18.46
N ASP A 346 -4.59 8.06 -19.02
CA ASP A 346 -5.76 8.92 -18.82
C ASP A 346 -7.07 8.23 -19.24
N LYS A 347 -7.10 7.55 -20.38
CA LYS A 347 -8.28 6.85 -20.90
C LYS A 347 -8.71 5.70 -19.99
N PHE A 348 -7.75 4.89 -19.56
CA PHE A 348 -8.00 3.80 -18.63
C PHE A 348 -8.60 4.30 -17.31
N VAL A 349 -8.05 5.36 -16.73
CA VAL A 349 -8.54 5.90 -15.45
C VAL A 349 -9.95 6.44 -15.58
N ARG A 350 -10.27 7.15 -16.66
CA ARG A 350 -11.64 7.64 -16.93
C ARG A 350 -12.63 6.50 -17.09
N SER A 351 -12.29 5.50 -17.91
CA SER A 351 -13.10 4.29 -18.08
C SER A 351 -13.30 3.55 -16.75
N ALA A 352 -12.26 3.45 -15.92
CA ALA A 352 -12.36 2.79 -14.62
C ALA A 352 -13.30 3.54 -13.67
N LEU A 353 -13.26 4.88 -13.66
CA LEU A 353 -14.18 5.70 -12.88
C LEU A 353 -15.63 5.50 -13.32
N GLU A 354 -15.90 5.48 -14.63
CA GLU A 354 -17.23 5.19 -15.18
C GLU A 354 -17.71 3.78 -14.80
N TYR A 355 -16.84 2.78 -14.92
CA TYR A 355 -17.14 1.42 -14.46
C TYR A 355 -17.52 1.39 -12.97
N ILE A 356 -16.72 2.06 -12.11
CA ILE A 356 -16.97 2.15 -10.66
C ILE A 356 -18.31 2.85 -10.35
N ASP A 357 -18.67 3.88 -11.09
CA ASP A 357 -19.93 4.62 -10.89
C ASP A 357 -21.14 3.72 -11.19
N ASN A 358 -21.04 2.90 -12.24
CA ASN A 358 -22.08 1.99 -12.70
C ASN A 358 -22.21 0.71 -11.87
N VAL A 359 -21.25 0.39 -11.00
CA VAL A 359 -21.32 -0.78 -10.12
C VAL A 359 -22.38 -0.59 -9.03
N LYS A 360 -23.39 -1.47 -9.02
CA LYS A 360 -24.49 -1.45 -8.04
C LYS A 360 -24.10 -1.96 -6.66
N ASP A 361 -23.31 -3.05 -6.60
CA ASP A 361 -22.78 -3.60 -5.34
C ASP A 361 -21.27 -3.40 -5.27
N MET A 362 -20.86 -2.35 -4.56
CA MET A 362 -19.45 -2.02 -4.38
C MET A 362 -18.64 -3.11 -3.69
N ASN A 363 -19.27 -4.05 -2.96
CA ASN A 363 -18.54 -5.14 -2.31
C ASN A 363 -17.92 -6.12 -3.31
N LEU A 364 -18.39 -6.12 -4.56
CA LEU A 364 -17.84 -6.94 -5.64
C LEU A 364 -16.47 -6.47 -6.10
N ILE A 365 -16.16 -5.18 -5.96
CA ILE A 365 -14.93 -4.57 -6.50
C ILE A 365 -14.06 -3.88 -5.44
N ARG A 366 -14.56 -3.79 -4.20
CA ARG A 366 -13.79 -3.30 -3.06
C ARG A 366 -12.67 -4.24 -2.67
N TYR A 367 -11.43 -3.76 -2.71
CA TYR A 367 -10.27 -4.55 -2.32
C TYR A 367 -9.46 -3.86 -1.23
N ASN A 368 -8.66 -4.64 -0.53
CA ASN A 368 -7.39 -4.18 -0.01
C ASN A 368 -6.28 -5.12 -0.50
N PHE A 369 -5.04 -4.78 -0.20
CA PHE A 369 -3.88 -5.53 -0.66
C PHE A 369 -3.92 -7.02 -0.21
N HIS A 370 -4.27 -7.27 1.07
CA HIS A 370 -4.35 -8.61 1.65
C HIS A 370 -5.60 -9.37 1.18
N TYR A 371 -6.73 -8.67 1.14
CA TYR A 371 -8.05 -9.22 0.88
C TYR A 371 -8.61 -8.57 -0.38
N PRO A 372 -8.46 -9.21 -1.55
CA PRO A 372 -8.99 -8.66 -2.77
C PRO A 372 -10.53 -8.73 -2.76
N ALA A 373 -11.19 -8.12 -3.74
CA ALA A 373 -12.65 -7.99 -3.73
C ALA A 373 -13.40 -9.33 -3.67
N LYS A 374 -14.70 -9.32 -3.29
CA LYS A 374 -15.49 -10.58 -3.19
C LYS A 374 -15.50 -11.38 -4.49
N SER A 375 -15.41 -10.72 -5.64
CA SER A 375 -15.23 -11.37 -6.94
C SER A 375 -13.90 -12.13 -7.07
N VAL A 376 -12.91 -11.79 -6.25
CA VAL A 376 -11.51 -12.27 -6.32
C VAL A 376 -11.18 -13.27 -5.20
N HIS A 377 -11.80 -13.18 -4.01
CA HIS A 377 -11.49 -14.06 -2.86
C HIS A 377 -12.54 -15.13 -2.55
N LYS A 378 -13.64 -15.22 -3.31
CA LYS A 378 -14.55 -16.39 -3.24
C LYS A 378 -13.92 -17.57 -3.95
N GLY A 379 -13.84 -18.71 -3.28
CA GLY A 379 -13.31 -19.97 -3.80
C GLY A 379 -12.20 -20.57 -2.89
N PRO A 380 -11.87 -21.85 -3.08
CA PRO A 380 -11.00 -22.60 -2.17
C PRO A 380 -9.57 -22.03 -2.07
N SER A 381 -9.10 -21.29 -3.09
CA SER A 381 -7.73 -20.77 -3.16
C SER A 381 -7.58 -19.28 -2.79
N LYS A 382 -8.66 -18.58 -2.40
CA LYS A 382 -8.65 -17.16 -1.98
C LYS A 382 -7.87 -16.19 -2.92
N GLY A 383 -7.89 -16.46 -4.22
CA GLY A 383 -7.20 -15.67 -5.25
C GLY A 383 -5.88 -16.27 -5.75
N ASN A 384 -5.43 -17.41 -5.24
CA ASN A 384 -4.27 -18.15 -5.73
C ASN A 384 -4.57 -18.86 -7.07
N PRO A 385 -3.55 -19.07 -7.94
CA PRO A 385 -2.11 -18.91 -7.74
C PRO A 385 -1.55 -17.55 -8.20
N ASN A 386 -2.34 -16.49 -8.09
CA ASN A 386 -1.99 -15.17 -8.58
C ASN A 386 -1.13 -14.41 -7.56
N LEU A 387 -0.49 -13.32 -8.01
CA LEU A 387 0.26 -12.43 -7.13
C LEU A 387 -0.34 -11.04 -7.07
N PHE A 388 -0.22 -10.39 -5.92
CA PHE A 388 -0.42 -8.95 -5.77
C PHE A 388 0.87 -8.33 -5.23
N VAL A 389 1.57 -7.58 -6.08
CA VAL A 389 2.84 -6.91 -5.75
C VAL A 389 2.65 -5.41 -5.79
N VAL A 390 2.98 -4.70 -4.71
CA VAL A 390 2.89 -3.24 -4.63
C VAL A 390 4.23 -2.62 -4.28
N SER A 391 4.47 -1.42 -4.82
CA SER A 391 5.69 -0.66 -4.58
C SER A 391 5.48 0.44 -3.56
N TRP A 392 6.27 0.43 -2.50
CA TRP A 392 6.45 1.53 -1.54
C TRP A 392 7.83 2.19 -1.72
N MET A 393 8.54 1.88 -2.81
CA MET A 393 9.90 2.37 -3.09
C MET A 393 9.97 3.89 -3.23
N ASN A 394 8.85 4.55 -3.58
CA ASN A 394 8.77 6.00 -3.77
C ASN A 394 8.19 6.74 -2.55
N PHE A 395 8.02 6.06 -1.40
CA PHE A 395 7.54 6.72 -0.19
C PHE A 395 8.69 7.43 0.51
N SER A 396 8.51 8.72 0.79
CA SER A 396 9.47 9.59 1.46
C SER A 396 9.34 9.51 2.98
N TYR A 397 9.42 8.30 3.52
CA TYR A 397 9.24 8.05 4.95
C TYR A 397 10.41 8.57 5.79
N GLU A 398 11.57 8.79 5.18
CA GLU A 398 12.77 9.38 5.80
C GLU A 398 12.54 10.81 6.32
N HIS A 399 11.53 11.51 5.80
CA HIS A 399 11.14 12.84 6.27
C HIS A 399 10.25 12.82 7.54
N ALA A 400 9.87 11.63 8.02
CA ALA A 400 9.13 11.46 9.26
C ALA A 400 10.06 11.61 10.50
N ASP A 401 10.85 12.67 10.56
CA ASP A 401 11.70 12.99 11.73
C ASP A 401 10.92 13.91 12.69
N PHE A 402 10.52 13.42 13.86
CA PHE A 402 9.78 14.23 14.84
C PHE A 402 10.69 15.09 15.74
N GLY A 403 11.98 15.23 15.42
CA GLY A 403 13.00 15.93 16.21
C GLY A 403 13.91 15.01 17.04
N TRP A 404 13.68 13.70 16.91
CA TRP A 404 14.44 12.62 17.52
C TRP A 404 15.35 11.86 16.52
N GLY A 405 15.31 12.22 15.23
CA GLY A 405 16.05 11.56 14.16
C GLY A 405 15.13 10.87 13.15
N VAL A 406 15.73 10.48 12.02
CA VAL A 406 15.03 9.79 10.93
C VAL A 406 14.68 8.34 11.32
N PRO A 407 13.54 7.79 10.83
CA PRO A 407 13.22 6.40 11.05
C PRO A 407 14.25 5.51 10.33
N TYR A 408 14.79 4.51 11.03
CA TYR A 408 15.70 3.53 10.41
C TYR A 408 14.95 2.37 9.75
N TYR A 409 13.66 2.22 10.05
CA TYR A 409 12.76 1.27 9.41
C TYR A 409 11.37 1.87 9.21
N PHE A 410 10.77 1.55 8.08
CA PHE A 410 9.35 1.75 7.78
C PHE A 410 8.83 0.52 7.04
N GLY A 411 7.67 0.01 7.43
CA GLY A 411 7.12 -1.18 6.78
C GLY A 411 5.70 -1.56 7.19
N PRO A 412 5.13 -2.55 6.50
CA PRO A 412 3.80 -3.09 6.79
C PRO A 412 3.81 -3.91 8.10
N VAL A 413 2.66 -3.97 8.77
CA VAL A 413 2.51 -4.68 10.06
C VAL A 413 1.86 -6.04 9.94
N TYR A 414 0.96 -6.22 8.97
CA TYR A 414 0.31 -7.51 8.69
C TYR A 414 0.66 -7.99 7.30
N MET A 415 0.88 -9.30 7.17
CA MET A 415 0.95 -10.03 5.91
C MET A 415 0.42 -11.45 6.14
N ASP A 416 -0.90 -11.58 6.18
CA ASP A 416 -1.62 -12.81 6.55
C ASP A 416 -2.27 -13.51 5.34
N ALA A 417 -2.14 -12.93 4.16
CA ALA A 417 -2.70 -13.45 2.93
C ALA A 417 -1.59 -13.98 2.00
N GLU A 418 -1.85 -15.11 1.37
CA GLU A 418 -0.95 -15.74 0.39
C GLU A 418 -0.77 -14.86 -0.86
N GLY A 419 0.42 -14.89 -1.46
CA GLY A 419 0.68 -14.31 -2.78
C GLY A 419 0.82 -12.79 -2.77
N LYS A 420 1.15 -12.20 -1.62
CA LYS A 420 1.25 -10.76 -1.43
C LYS A 420 2.69 -10.33 -1.25
N ALA A 421 3.13 -9.30 -1.96
CA ALA A 421 4.47 -8.73 -1.78
C ALA A 421 4.52 -7.19 -1.77
N PHE A 422 5.37 -6.65 -0.90
CA PHE A 422 5.74 -5.23 -0.86
C PHE A 422 7.20 -5.07 -1.28
N CYS A 423 7.47 -4.15 -2.20
CA CYS A 423 8.83 -3.69 -2.50
C CYS A 423 9.10 -2.37 -1.76
N LEU A 424 10.14 -2.34 -0.92
CA LEU A 424 10.48 -1.24 -0.01
C LEU A 424 11.93 -0.82 -0.24
N ASN A 425 12.20 0.46 -0.42
CA ASN A 425 13.58 0.97 -0.42
C ASN A 425 14.08 1.10 1.02
N LYS A 426 15.37 0.83 1.25
CA LYS A 426 16.03 1.09 2.53
C LYS A 426 16.46 2.56 2.63
N PRO A 427 16.39 3.21 3.82
CA PRO A 427 16.99 4.52 3.98
C PRO A 427 18.50 4.26 4.03
N ASN A 428 19.27 4.78 3.07
CA ASN A 428 20.74 4.92 3.03
C ASN A 428 21.30 5.04 1.60
N GLY A 429 20.46 5.04 0.55
CA GLY A 429 20.89 5.41 -0.81
C GLY A 429 21.80 4.41 -1.52
N ASP A 430 22.10 3.26 -0.92
CA ASP A 430 22.87 2.16 -1.50
C ASP A 430 22.10 1.38 -2.60
N GLY A 431 20.84 1.76 -2.85
CA GLY A 431 19.95 1.12 -3.80
C GLY A 431 19.39 -0.21 -3.31
N MET A 432 19.52 -0.53 -2.01
CA MET A 432 18.99 -1.75 -1.41
C MET A 432 17.47 -1.75 -1.40
N VAL A 433 16.89 -2.91 -1.75
CA VAL A 433 15.44 -3.14 -1.77
C VAL A 433 15.11 -4.32 -0.88
N HIS A 434 14.18 -4.12 0.05
CA HIS A 434 13.54 -5.18 0.80
C HIS A 434 12.26 -5.61 0.08
N VAL A 435 12.11 -6.91 -0.12
CA VAL A 435 10.88 -7.52 -0.63
C VAL A 435 10.25 -8.33 0.49
N ALA A 436 9.25 -7.78 1.14
CA ALA A 436 8.43 -8.54 2.08
C ALA A 436 7.40 -9.34 1.29
N ILE A 437 7.37 -10.66 1.44
CA ILE A 437 6.46 -11.55 0.71
C ILE A 437 5.82 -12.56 1.66
N SER A 438 4.53 -12.81 1.46
CA SER A 438 3.77 -13.86 2.14
C SER A 438 3.37 -14.95 1.15
N LEU A 439 3.71 -16.19 1.49
CA LEU A 439 3.39 -17.39 0.71
C LEU A 439 2.89 -18.48 1.65
N ASP A 440 2.31 -19.53 1.08
CA ASP A 440 2.14 -20.78 1.80
C ASP A 440 3.49 -21.24 2.38
N SER A 441 3.50 -21.58 3.66
CA SER A 441 4.66 -22.08 4.38
C SER A 441 5.33 -23.27 3.69
N ALA A 442 4.57 -24.11 2.97
CA ALA A 442 5.12 -25.23 2.20
C ALA A 442 6.00 -24.78 1.04
N HIS A 443 5.67 -23.67 0.38
CA HIS A 443 6.41 -23.15 -0.78
C HIS A 443 7.57 -22.23 -0.40
N MET A 444 7.57 -21.66 0.81
CA MET A 444 8.53 -20.64 1.23
C MET A 444 10.01 -21.12 1.16
N PRO A 445 10.38 -22.33 1.62
CA PRO A 445 11.78 -22.80 1.52
C PRO A 445 12.28 -22.90 0.08
N ALA A 446 11.45 -23.45 -0.82
CA ALA A 446 11.77 -23.57 -2.24
C ALA A 446 11.89 -22.18 -2.89
N PHE A 447 10.94 -21.29 -2.59
CA PHE A 447 10.97 -19.91 -3.06
C PHE A 447 12.25 -19.18 -2.64
N LYS A 448 12.66 -19.24 -1.36
CA LYS A 448 13.87 -18.57 -0.87
C LYS A 448 15.12 -19.00 -1.64
N LYS A 449 15.25 -20.29 -1.91
CA LYS A 449 16.35 -20.86 -2.69
C LYS A 449 16.32 -20.31 -4.13
N ILE A 450 15.20 -20.51 -4.82
CA ILE A 450 15.00 -20.09 -6.22
C ILE A 450 15.22 -18.58 -6.40
N PHE A 451 14.70 -17.77 -5.48
CA PHE A 451 14.73 -16.32 -5.58
C PHE A 451 16.16 -15.77 -5.68
N TYR A 452 17.13 -16.35 -4.96
CA TYR A 452 18.52 -15.91 -5.00
C TYR A 452 19.38 -16.64 -6.04
N GLU A 453 19.03 -17.87 -6.44
CA GLU A 453 19.76 -18.61 -7.51
C GLU A 453 19.83 -17.81 -8.82
N ASP A 454 18.74 -17.12 -9.13
CA ASP A 454 18.54 -16.42 -10.39
C ASP A 454 19.06 -14.96 -10.35
N ILE A 455 19.69 -14.52 -9.24
CA ILE A 455 20.15 -13.12 -9.04
C ILE A 455 21.63 -12.95 -9.34
#